data_AF-A0A558A6I8-F1
#
_entry.id   AF-A0A558A6I8-F1
#
_cell.length_a   1.000
_cell.length_b   1.000
_cell.length_c   1.000
_cell.angle_alpha   90.00
_cell.angle_beta   90.00
_cell.angle_gamma   90.00
#
_symmetry.space_group_name_H-M   'P 1'
#
loop_
_entity.id
_entity.type
_entity.pdbx_description
1 polymer ?
#
loop_
_entity_poly.entity_id
_entity_poly.type
_entity_poly.pdbx_seq_one_letter_code
_entity_poly.pdbx_strand_id
1 'polypeptide(L)'
;PEVPLGSPARGAQLIRQYGCGSCHTVPGVSGATGLVGPPLTRFGARSYIAGELPNNGDNLQRWIRDPRGVEPGTAMPNLGVSPLDARDIAAYLFTLK
;
A
#
# COMPACT_ATOMS: atom_id res chain seq x y z
N PRO A 1 13.24 -1.72 -5.20
CA PRO A 1 12.39 -2.68 -4.46
C PRO A 1 11.39 -3.34 -5.40
N GLU A 2 11.58 -4.65 -5.63
CA GLU A 2 10.73 -5.46 -6.49
C GLU A 2 9.81 -6.31 -5.62
N VAL A 3 8.62 -6.63 -6.16
CA VAL A 3 7.72 -7.63 -5.59
C VAL A 3 7.55 -8.71 -6.64
N PRO A 4 8.42 -9.75 -6.63
CA PRO A 4 8.34 -10.83 -7.59
C PRO A 4 6.95 -11.47 -7.58
N LEU A 5 6.44 -11.82 -8.76
CA LEU A 5 5.15 -12.51 -8.94
C LEU A 5 3.91 -11.70 -8.50
N GLY A 6 4.06 -10.42 -8.15
CA GLY A 6 2.92 -9.52 -7.95
C GLY A 6 2.37 -9.01 -9.28
N SER A 7 1.04 -8.86 -9.37
CA SER A 7 0.36 -8.28 -10.52
C SER A 7 -0.08 -6.84 -10.22
N PRO A 8 0.59 -5.81 -10.76
CA PRO A 8 0.18 -4.41 -10.57
C PRO A 8 -1.25 -4.13 -11.03
N ALA A 9 -1.69 -4.74 -12.13
CA ALA A 9 -3.05 -4.56 -12.64
C ALA A 9 -4.12 -5.07 -11.64
N ARG A 10 -3.87 -6.23 -11.03
CA ARG A 10 -4.72 -6.76 -9.95
C ARG A 10 -4.61 -5.88 -8.70
N GLY A 11 -3.42 -5.39 -8.37
CA GLY A 11 -3.17 -4.44 -7.28
C GLY A 11 -4.03 -3.19 -7.37
N ALA A 12 -4.13 -2.56 -8.54
CA ALA A 12 -4.99 -1.39 -8.75
C ALA A 12 -6.48 -1.67 -8.45
N GLN A 13 -6.96 -2.85 -8.83
CA GLN A 13 -8.34 -3.28 -8.53
C GLN A 13 -8.54 -3.50 -7.04
N LEU A 14 -7.60 -4.19 -6.39
CA LEU A 14 -7.61 -4.49 -4.96
C LEU A 14 -7.55 -3.21 -4.10
N ILE A 15 -6.78 -2.19 -4.52
CA ILE A 15 -6.73 -0.89 -3.83
C ILE A 15 -8.12 -0.24 -3.77
N ARG A 16 -8.94 -0.37 -4.82
CA ARG A 16 -10.34 0.07 -4.78
C ARG A 16 -11.17 -0.81 -3.85
N GLN A 17 -11.04 -2.13 -3.98
CA GLN A 17 -11.84 -3.11 -3.23
C GLN A 17 -11.64 -3.00 -1.72
N TYR A 18 -10.39 -2.84 -1.27
CA TYR A 18 -10.05 -2.67 0.15
C TYR A 18 -10.24 -1.23 0.66
N GLY A 19 -10.71 -0.30 -0.18
CA GLY A 19 -11.05 1.05 0.23
C GLY A 19 -9.86 1.94 0.57
N CYS A 20 -8.65 1.63 0.09
CA CYS A 20 -7.44 2.42 0.36
C CYS A 20 -7.61 3.89 -0.08
N GLY A 21 -8.41 4.12 -1.14
CA GLY A 21 -8.72 5.43 -1.68
C GLY A 21 -9.53 6.36 -0.78
N SER A 22 -10.16 5.84 0.28
CA SER A 22 -10.88 6.65 1.27
C SER A 22 -9.92 7.53 2.09
N CYS A 23 -8.70 7.04 2.32
CA CYS A 23 -7.68 7.75 3.09
C CYS A 23 -6.56 8.31 2.21
N HIS A 24 -6.20 7.64 1.12
CA HIS A 24 -5.05 8.00 0.31
C HIS A 24 -5.42 8.46 -1.09
N THR A 25 -4.65 9.42 -1.59
CA THR A 25 -4.61 9.70 -3.02
C THR A 25 -3.72 8.66 -3.71
N VAL A 26 -4.28 7.94 -4.69
CA VAL A 26 -3.56 6.88 -5.41
C VAL A 26 -3.68 7.11 -6.92
N PRO A 27 -2.61 7.52 -7.61
CA PRO A 27 -2.63 7.67 -9.07
C PRO A 27 -3.08 6.38 -9.76
N GLY A 28 -3.77 6.51 -10.89
CA GLY A 28 -4.26 5.38 -11.69
C GLY A 28 -5.44 4.62 -11.08
N VAL A 29 -5.91 4.98 -9.89
CA VAL A 29 -7.04 4.34 -9.23
C VAL A 29 -8.20 5.31 -9.13
N SER A 30 -9.25 5.08 -9.92
CA SER A 30 -10.45 5.95 -9.96
C SER A 30 -11.09 6.09 -8.58
N GLY A 31 -11.37 7.33 -8.18
CA GLY A 31 -12.00 7.66 -6.89
C GLY A 31 -11.05 7.60 -5.68
N ALA A 32 -9.78 7.24 -5.86
CA ALA A 32 -8.80 7.24 -4.77
C ALA A 32 -8.17 8.64 -4.61
N THR A 33 -8.90 9.54 -3.97
CA THR A 33 -8.50 10.95 -3.73
C THR A 33 -8.52 11.32 -2.25
N GLY A 34 -8.45 10.33 -1.36
CA GLY A 34 -8.42 10.56 0.09
C GLY A 34 -7.20 11.37 0.53
N LEU A 35 -7.38 12.14 1.60
CA LEU A 35 -6.34 13.03 2.17
C LEU A 35 -6.13 12.82 3.68
N VAL A 36 -6.78 11.80 4.27
CA VAL A 36 -6.60 11.44 5.69
C VAL A 36 -5.20 10.87 5.91
N GLY A 37 -4.73 10.02 4.99
CA GLY A 37 -3.37 9.52 4.94
C GLY A 37 -2.53 10.27 3.91
N PRO A 38 -1.19 10.17 3.98
CA PRO A 38 -0.32 10.81 3.01
C PRO A 38 -0.58 10.27 1.59
N PRO A 39 -0.48 11.10 0.53
CA PRO A 39 -0.66 10.64 -0.84
C PRO A 39 0.35 9.54 -1.18
N LEU A 40 -0.01 8.57 -2.04
CA LEU A 40 0.88 7.48 -2.47
C LEU A 40 1.54 7.72 -3.84
N THR A 41 1.51 8.97 -4.31
CA THR A 41 1.84 9.36 -5.69
C THR A 41 3.23 8.96 -6.18
N ARG A 42 4.22 8.94 -5.28
CA ARG A 42 5.62 8.55 -5.58
C ARG A 42 6.12 7.47 -4.63
N PHE A 43 5.23 6.57 -4.22
CA PHE A 43 5.50 5.61 -3.16
C PHE A 43 6.76 4.76 -3.42
N GLY A 44 6.95 4.27 -4.65
CA GLY A 44 8.09 3.45 -5.05
C GLY A 44 9.45 4.14 -4.97
N ALA A 45 9.47 5.48 -4.88
CA ALA A 45 10.69 6.27 -4.68
C ALA A 45 11.01 6.58 -3.21
N ARG A 46 10.17 6.17 -2.26
CA ARG A 46 10.38 6.42 -0.83
C ARG A 46 11.44 5.49 -0.24
N SER A 47 12.17 5.97 0.76
CA SER A 47 13.13 5.16 1.52
C SER A 47 12.46 4.34 2.63
N TYR A 48 11.37 4.85 3.23
CA TYR A 48 10.71 4.24 4.38
C TYR A 48 9.20 4.11 4.18
N ILE A 49 8.62 3.11 4.85
CA ILE A 49 7.19 2.81 4.94
C ILE A 49 6.75 3.20 6.35
N ALA A 50 5.74 4.07 6.44
CA ALA A 50 5.23 4.62 7.70
C ALA A 50 6.30 5.30 8.58
N GLY A 51 7.48 5.62 8.05
CA GLY A 51 8.61 6.14 8.84
C GLY A 51 9.40 5.09 9.61
N GLU A 52 8.94 3.83 9.61
CA GLU A 52 9.45 2.75 10.48
C GLU A 52 10.29 1.73 9.70
N LEU A 53 9.74 1.22 8.59
CA LEU A 53 10.33 0.09 7.87
C LEU A 53 11.07 0.54 6.62
N PRO A 54 12.26 0.00 6.30
CA PRO A 54 12.88 0.19 4.99
C PRO A 54 11.92 -0.22 3.86
N ASN A 55 11.85 0.57 2.79
CA ASN A 55 10.91 0.35 1.71
C ASN A 55 11.31 -0.80 0.79
N ASN A 56 10.78 -1.99 1.08
CA ASN A 56 10.91 -3.20 0.27
C ASN A 56 9.60 -3.99 0.20
N GLY A 57 9.58 -4.99 -0.68
CA GLY A 57 8.39 -5.81 -0.95
C GLY A 57 7.81 -6.50 0.27
N ASP A 58 8.65 -7.10 1.11
CA ASP A 58 8.21 -7.86 2.27
C ASP A 58 7.67 -6.95 3.37
N ASN A 59 8.36 -5.83 3.61
CA ASN A 59 7.95 -4.83 4.60
C ASN A 59 6.63 -4.16 4.20
N LEU A 60 6.43 -3.86 2.91
CA LEU A 60 5.18 -3.27 2.46
C LEU A 60 4.02 -4.25 2.59
N GLN A 61 4.24 -5.52 2.23
CA GLN A 61 3.26 -6.57 2.43
C GLN A 61 2.92 -6.77 3.92
N ARG A 62 3.91 -6.71 4.82
CA ARG A 62 3.70 -6.74 6.27
C ARG A 62 2.85 -5.54 6.72
N TRP A 63 3.25 -4.33 6.34
CA TRP A 63 2.53 -3.08 6.68
C TRP A 63 1.07 -3.10 6.22
N ILE A 64 0.78 -3.56 5.00
CA ILE A 64 -0.59 -3.59 4.46
C ILE A 64 -1.49 -4.56 5.25
N ARG A 65 -0.94 -5.67 5.75
CA ARG A 65 -1.73 -6.69 6.45
C ARG A 65 -1.90 -6.40 7.94
N ASP A 66 -0.87 -5.83 8.57
CA ASP A 66 -0.84 -5.59 10.00
C ASP A 66 -0.19 -4.23 10.32
N PRO A 67 -0.83 -3.12 9.93
CA PRO A 67 -0.31 -1.78 10.20
C PRO A 67 -0.16 -1.52 11.70
N ARG A 68 -1.11 -1.98 12.55
CA ARG A 68 -1.06 -1.78 14.01
C ARG A 68 -0.01 -2.64 14.71
N GLY A 69 0.36 -3.79 14.16
CA GLY A 69 1.49 -4.57 14.68
C GLY A 69 2.87 -4.03 14.26
N VAL A 70 2.92 -3.11 13.29
CA VAL A 70 4.13 -2.36 12.93
C VAL A 70 4.19 -1.03 13.67
N GLU A 71 3.11 -0.26 13.65
CA GLU A 71 2.95 1.00 14.37
C GLU A 71 1.61 0.98 15.14
N PRO A 72 1.61 0.63 16.44
CA PRO A 72 0.42 0.60 17.29
C PRO A 72 -0.45 1.87 17.28
N GLY A 73 0.15 3.05 17.11
CA GLY A 73 -0.53 4.36 17.08
C GLY A 73 -1.12 4.75 15.73
N THR A 74 -0.95 3.93 14.68
CA THR A 74 -1.39 4.31 13.34
C THR A 74 -2.92 4.35 13.20
N ALA A 75 -3.39 5.36 12.47
CA ALA A 75 -4.79 5.46 12.07
C ALA A 75 -5.19 4.44 11.00
N MET A 76 -4.23 3.83 10.29
CA MET A 76 -4.52 2.81 9.27
C MET A 76 -5.05 1.54 9.95
N PRO A 77 -6.30 1.11 9.65
CA PRO A 77 -6.87 -0.07 10.28
C PRO A 77 -6.33 -1.37 9.66
N ASN A 78 -6.48 -2.48 10.37
CA ASN A 78 -6.27 -3.80 9.80
C ASN A 78 -7.43 -4.11 8.83
N LEU A 79 -7.16 -4.04 7.53
CA LEU A 79 -8.16 -4.19 6.46
C LEU A 79 -8.48 -5.66 6.11
N GLY A 80 -7.83 -6.63 6.75
CA GLY A 80 -8.01 -8.05 6.44
C GLY A 80 -7.47 -8.45 5.06
N VAL A 81 -6.42 -7.77 4.59
CA VAL A 81 -5.81 -8.04 3.28
C VAL A 81 -5.11 -9.41 3.29
N SER A 82 -5.42 -10.26 2.32
CA SER A 82 -4.79 -11.57 2.21
C SER A 82 -3.30 -11.45 1.83
N PRO A 83 -2.45 -12.45 2.10
CA PRO A 83 -1.05 -12.43 1.66
C PRO A 83 -0.88 -12.23 0.14
N LEU A 84 -1.73 -12.88 -0.67
CA LEU A 84 -1.68 -12.75 -2.13
C LEU A 84 -2.08 -11.35 -2.59
N ASP A 85 -3.10 -10.77 -1.96
CA ASP A 85 -3.58 -9.44 -2.33
C ASP A 85 -2.61 -8.35 -1.89
N ALA A 86 -2.00 -8.50 -0.70
CA ALA A 86 -0.96 -7.60 -0.23
C ALA A 86 0.23 -7.57 -1.20
N ARG A 87 0.61 -8.72 -1.77
CA ARG A 87 1.67 -8.81 -2.79
C ARG A 87 1.31 -8.01 -4.04
N ASP A 88 0.09 -8.17 -4.57
CA ASP A 88 -0.33 -7.48 -5.78
C ASP A 88 -0.50 -5.96 -5.56
N ILE A 89 -1.04 -5.55 -4.40
CA ILE A 89 -1.10 -4.15 -4.00
C ILE A 89 0.31 -3.57 -3.89
N ALA A 90 1.23 -4.26 -3.22
CA ALA A 90 2.62 -3.82 -3.09
C ALA A 90 3.29 -3.64 -4.46
N ALA A 91 3.09 -4.60 -5.37
CA ALA A 91 3.60 -4.53 -6.73
C ALA A 91 3.09 -3.28 -7.47
N TYR A 92 1.80 -2.95 -7.33
CA TYR A 92 1.25 -1.71 -7.88
C TYR A 92 1.91 -0.46 -7.28
N LEU A 93 2.01 -0.38 -5.96
CA LEU A 93 2.56 0.81 -5.29
C LEU A 93 4.03 1.07 -5.66
N PHE A 94 4.82 0.03 -5.95
CA PHE A 94 6.19 0.19 -6.45
C PHE A 94 6.29 0.70 -7.89
N THR A 95 5.20 0.66 -8.67
CA THR A 95 5.17 1.31 -9.99
C THR A 95 5.05 2.84 -9.91
N LEU A 96 4.64 3.39 -8.76
CA LEU A 96 4.43 4.82 -8.56
C LEU A 96 5.74 5.51 -8.18
N LYS A 97 6.43 6.17 -9.13
CA LYS A 97 7.75 6.78 -8.94
C LYS A 97 7.77 8.29 -9.13
#